data_AF-A0A442SBU2-F1
#
_entry.id   AF-A0A442SBU2-F1
#
_cell.length_a   1.000
_cell.length_b   1.000
_cell.length_c   1.000
_cell.angle_alpha   90.00
_cell.angle_beta   90.00
_cell.angle_gamma   90.00
#
_symmetry.space_group_name_H-M   'P 1'
#
loop_
_entity.id
_entity.type
_entity.pdbx_description
1 polymer ?
#
loop_
_entity_poly.entity_id
_entity_poly.type
_entity_poly.pdbx_seq_one_letter_code
_entity_poly.pdbx_strand_id
1 'polypeptide(L)'
;MEDIIARIRRTSKLSRLGEILAAEALALNGFSGIRDLNGDIHNHPFADLLAEKSGKRYFIGVKTRNEDRTSCCALASGHADLD
;
A
#
# COMPACT_ATOMS: atom_id res chain seq x y z
N MET A 1 -21.01 -16.57 -13.95
CA MET A 1 -19.85 -15.97 -14.67
C MET A 1 -19.68 -14.49 -14.33
N GLU A 2 -20.78 -13.75 -14.21
CA GLU A 2 -20.80 -12.34 -13.78
C GLU A 2 -20.20 -12.11 -12.38
N ASP A 3 -20.43 -13.01 -11.42
CA ASP A 3 -19.89 -12.90 -10.06
C ASP A 3 -18.35 -12.97 -9.98
N ILE A 4 -17.74 -13.79 -10.85
CA ILE A 4 -16.28 -13.93 -10.94
C ILE A 4 -15.67 -12.63 -11.46
N ILE A 5 -16.26 -12.06 -12.51
CA ILE A 5 -15.82 -10.79 -13.10
C ILE A 5 -15.99 -9.64 -12.08
N ALA A 6 -17.11 -9.61 -11.35
CA ALA A 6 -17.34 -8.62 -10.31
C ALA A 6 -16.34 -8.73 -9.15
N ARG A 7 -15.95 -9.94 -8.76
CA ARG A 7 -14.92 -10.18 -7.73
C ARG A 7 -13.54 -9.71 -8.19
N ILE A 8 -13.14 -10.06 -9.42
CA ILE A 8 -11.88 -9.60 -10.02
C ILE A 8 -11.82 -8.06 -10.06
N ARG A 9 -12.91 -7.41 -10.50
CA ARG A 9 -13.00 -5.94 -10.54
C ARG A 9 -12.91 -5.29 -9.15
N ARG A 10 -13.43 -5.93 -8.11
CA ARG A 10 -13.31 -5.44 -6.72
C ARG A 10 -11.89 -5.58 -6.22
N THR A 11 -11.27 -6.74 -6.43
CA THR A 11 -9.89 -7.00 -6.05
C THR A 11 -8.91 -6.06 -6.77
N SER A 12 -9.11 -5.78 -8.06
CA SER A 12 -8.24 -4.87 -8.81
C SER A 12 -8.37 -3.42 -8.36
N LYS A 13 -9.58 -2.94 -8.07
CA LYS A 13 -9.79 -1.60 -7.50
C LYS A 13 -9.13 -1.45 -6.14
N LEU A 14 -9.22 -2.48 -5.29
CA LEU A 14 -8.62 -2.47 -3.96
C LEU A 14 -7.08 -2.51 -4.02
N SER A 15 -6.51 -3.30 -4.93
CA SER A 15 -5.05 -3.31 -5.17
C SER A 15 -4.57 -1.91 -5.54
N ARG A 16 -5.19 -1.30 -6.56
CA ARG A 16 -4.86 0.03 -7.04
C ARG A 16 -4.98 1.11 -5.96
N LEU A 17 -6.01 1.03 -5.12
CA LEU A 17 -6.18 1.97 -4.01
C LEU A 17 -5.03 1.84 -2.99
N GLY A 18 -4.60 0.62 -2.67
CA GLY A 18 -3.45 0.42 -1.78
C GLY A 18 -2.14 0.92 -2.36
N GLU A 19 -1.92 0.78 -3.67
CA GLU A 19 -0.74 1.32 -4.35
C GLU A 19 -0.69 2.85 -4.26
N ILE A 20 -1.83 3.53 -4.44
CA ILE A 20 -1.94 4.99 -4.29
C ILE A 20 -1.63 5.43 -2.85
N LEU A 21 -2.24 4.76 -1.86
CA LEU A 21 -2.01 5.07 -0.45
C LEU A 21 -0.57 4.80 -0.02
N ALA A 22 0.04 3.74 -0.56
CA ALA A 22 1.45 3.44 -0.30
C ALA A 22 2.37 4.52 -0.86
N ALA A 23 2.11 5.00 -2.09
CA ALA A 23 2.87 6.10 -2.68
C ALA A 23 2.76 7.39 -1.84
N GLU A 24 1.57 7.74 -1.37
CA GLU A 24 1.36 8.88 -0.49
C GLU A 24 2.09 8.73 0.85
N ALA A 25 2.01 7.55 1.47
CA ALA A 25 2.71 7.26 2.71
C ALA A 25 4.24 7.38 2.56
N LEU A 26 4.80 6.92 1.43
CA LEU A 26 6.21 7.07 1.12
C LEU A 26 6.60 8.55 1.00
N ALA A 27 5.80 9.36 0.31
CA ALA A 27 6.06 10.79 0.17
C ALA A 27 6.06 11.50 1.54
N LEU A 28 5.08 11.20 2.40
CA LEU A 28 5.00 11.74 3.76
C LEU A 28 6.18 11.32 4.64
N ASN A 29 6.80 10.17 4.35
CA ASN A 29 7.96 9.66 5.08
C ASN A 29 9.31 10.06 4.46
N GLY A 30 9.33 11.08 3.59
CA GLY A 30 10.54 11.67 3.03
C GLY A 30 11.22 10.79 1.97
N PHE A 31 10.47 9.90 1.32
CA PHE A 31 10.95 9.29 0.08
C PHE A 31 10.77 10.27 -1.07
N SER A 32 11.69 10.23 -2.03
CA SER A 32 11.67 11.03 -3.26
C SER A 32 11.71 10.12 -4.50
N GLY A 33 11.43 10.69 -5.67
CA GLY A 33 11.48 9.94 -6.93
C GLY A 33 10.50 8.77 -7.01
N ILE A 34 9.36 8.87 -6.33
CA ILE A 34 8.34 7.82 -6.27
C ILE A 34 7.75 7.63 -7.67
N ARG A 35 7.90 6.43 -8.23
CA ARG A 35 7.38 6.06 -9.55
C ARG A 35 6.56 4.79 -9.45
N ASP A 36 5.37 4.84 -10.03
CA ASP A 36 4.57 3.66 -10.34
C ASP A 36 5.22 2.90 -11.50
N LEU A 37 5.61 1.66 -11.25
CA LEU A 37 6.25 0.80 -12.23
C LEU A 37 5.21 0.06 -13.10
N ASN A 38 3.94 -0.01 -12.68
CA ASN A 38 2.86 -0.64 -13.45
C ASN A 38 2.28 0.28 -14.56
N GLY A 39 2.70 1.55 -14.59
CA GLY A 39 2.19 2.58 -15.51
C GLY A 39 2.76 2.57 -16.93
N ASP A 40 4.02 2.18 -17.13
CA ASP A 40 4.70 2.19 -18.46
C ASP A 40 4.65 0.82 -19.16
N ILE A 41 4.81 -0.27 -18.40
CA ILE A 41 4.72 -1.65 -18.86
C ILE A 41 3.92 -2.39 -17.80
N HIS A 42 2.69 -2.80 -18.13
CA HIS A 42 1.92 -3.68 -17.25
C HIS A 42 2.74 -4.93 -16.93
N ASN A 43 2.85 -5.27 -15.64
CA ASN A 43 3.50 -6.49 -15.13
C ASN A 43 5.03 -6.40 -15.00
N HIS A 44 5.56 -5.33 -14.39
CA HIS A 44 6.94 -5.39 -13.88
C HIS A 44 7.02 -6.52 -12.83
N PRO A 45 7.84 -7.57 -13.02
CA PRO A 45 7.70 -8.80 -12.25
C PRO A 45 8.04 -8.68 -10.76
N PHE A 46 8.63 -7.55 -10.35
CA PHE A 46 9.43 -7.48 -9.14
C PHE A 46 8.97 -6.42 -8.13
N ALA A 47 8.19 -5.40 -8.56
CA ALA A 47 7.69 -4.34 -7.68
C ALA A 47 6.62 -3.47 -8.34
N ASP A 48 5.77 -2.86 -7.51
CA ASP A 48 4.71 -1.93 -7.92
C ASP A 48 5.22 -0.49 -7.88
N LEU A 49 6.07 -0.14 -6.90
CA LEU A 49 6.62 1.20 -6.72
C LEU A 49 8.16 1.17 -6.68
N LEU A 50 8.77 2.20 -7.26
CA LEU A 50 10.18 2.57 -7.06
C LEU A 50 10.23 3.84 -6.21
N ALA A 51 11.06 3.88 -5.18
CA ALA A 51 11.26 5.09 -4.38
C ALA A 51 12.72 5.22 -3.91
N GLU A 52 13.16 6.44 -3.63
CA GLU A 52 14.48 6.74 -3.12
C GLU A 52 14.41 7.35 -1.72
N LYS A 53 15.32 6.95 -0.82
CA LYS A 53 15.52 7.61 0.47
C LYS A 53 16.98 7.52 0.87
N SER A 54 17.56 8.66 1.27
CA SER A 54 18.95 8.74 1.72
C SER A 54 19.96 8.15 0.71
N GLY A 55 19.77 8.43 -0.59
CA GLY A 55 20.64 7.94 -1.67
C GLY A 55 20.50 6.45 -1.99
N LYS A 56 19.51 5.75 -1.42
CA LYS A 56 19.22 4.35 -1.69
C LYS A 56 17.88 4.20 -2.40
N ARG A 57 17.86 3.37 -3.44
CA ARG A 57 16.66 3.04 -4.21
C ARG A 57 16.03 1.75 -3.72
N TYR A 58 14.71 1.75 -3.61
CA TYR A 58 13.89 0.67 -3.09
C TYR A 58 12.86 0.23 -4.14
N PHE A 59 12.79 -1.08 -4.38
CA PHE A 59 11.72 -1.73 -5.10
C PHE A 59 10.69 -2.22 -4.09
N ILE A 60 9.44 -1.77 -4.22
CA ILE A 60 8.40 -1.96 -3.20
C ILE A 60 7.21 -2.66 -3.86
N GLY A 61 6.87 -3.85 -3.34
CA GLY A 61 5.64 -4.55 -3.67
C GLY A 61 4.54 -4.23 -2.67
N VAL A 62 3.35 -3.87 -3.15
CA VAL A 62 2.19 -3.49 -2.34
C VAL A 62 1.18 -4.63 -2.33
N LYS A 63 0.71 -5.00 -1.13
CA LYS A 63 -0.34 -6.02 -0.97
C LYS A 63 -1.46 -5.46 -0.13
N THR A 64 -2.59 -5.20 -0.76
CA THR A 64 -3.79 -4.72 -0.07
C THR A 64 -4.63 -5.89 0.41
N ARG A 65 -4.96 -5.92 1.70
CA ARG A 65 -5.88 -6.90 2.29
C ARG A 65 -7.13 -6.19 2.77
N ASN A 66 -8.30 -6.70 2.37
CA ASN A 66 -9.55 -6.35 3.02
C ASN A 66 -9.67 -7.24 4.25
N GLU A 67 -9.12 -6.80 5.37
CA GLU A 67 -9.37 -7.46 6.65
C GLU A 67 -10.81 -7.14 7.06
N ASP A 68 -11.65 -8.18 7.15
CA ASP A 68 -12.91 -8.08 7.87
C ASP A 68 -12.55 -7.86 9.34
N ARG A 69 -12.58 -6.59 9.80
CA ARG A 69 -12.40 -6.25 11.21
C ARG A 69 -13.57 -6.80 12.02
N THR A 70 -13.53 -8.08 12.34
CA THR A 70 -14.13 -8.60 13.56
C THR A 70 -13.06 -8.48 14.65
N SER A 71 -13.43 -7.82 15.76
CA SER A 71 -12.61 -7.46 16.93
C SER A 71 -11.51 -6.40 16.75
N CYS A 72 -11.94 -5.15 16.54
CA CYS A 72 -11.20 -3.99 17.02
C CYS A 72 -11.53 -3.79 18.51
N CYS A 73 -10.77 -4.42 19.41
CA CYS A 73 -10.64 -3.98 20.80
C CYS A 73 -9.32 -4.49 21.39
N ALA A 74 -8.21 -3.87 21.01
CA ALA A 74 -6.96 -3.98 21.77
C ALA A 74 -6.03 -2.83 21.39
N LEU A 75 -5.63 -2.06 22.41
CA LEU A 75 -4.41 -1.25 22.48
C LEU A 75 -4.44 0.16 21.85
N ALA A 76 -5.11 1.08 22.54
CA ALA A 76 -4.63 2.44 22.79
C ALA A 76 -5.05 2.76 24.24
N SER A 77 -4.25 3.25 25.18
CA SER A 77 -2.96 3.92 25.18
C SER A 77 -2.54 3.99 26.65
N GLY A 78 -1.32 3.59 27.00
CA GLY A 78 -0.76 3.87 28.32
C GLY A 78 -0.50 5.37 28.46
N HIS A 79 -1.28 6.03 29.31
CA HIS A 79 -0.99 7.37 29.82
C HIS A 79 0.05 7.19 30.92
N ALA A 80 1.26 7.71 30.70
CA ALA A 80 2.24 7.88 31.77
C ALA A 80 1.90 9.21 32.44
N ASP A 81 1.17 9.12 33.55
CA ASP A 81 1.01 10.24 34.48
C ASP A 81 2.30 10.38 35.29
N LEU A 82 2.87 11.58 35.22
CA LEU A 82 3.87 12.10 36.15
C LEU A 82 3.16 12.46 37.46
N ASP A 83 3.64 11.90 38.58
CA ASP A 83 3.80 12.57 39.88
C ASP A 83 4.76 11.76 40.77
#